data_AF-X0U758-F1
#
_entry.id   AF-X0U758-F1
#
_cell.length_a   1.000
_cell.length_b   1.000
_cell.length_c   1.000
_cell.angle_alpha   90.00
_cell.angle_beta   90.00
_cell.angle_gamma   90.00
#
_symmetry.space_group_name_H-M   'P 1'
#
loop_
_entity.id
_entity.type
_entity.pdbx_description
1 polymer ?
#
loop_
_entity_poly.entity_id
_entity_poly.type
_entity_poly.pdbx_seq_one_letter_code
_entity_poly.pdbx_strand_id
1 'polypeptide(L)'
;MIGFFESRGVKSKVEQGDRIFPEKGNAQDILNVLTKYLTEGKVHILLNTEVTGFKQEKGKISQALLRDRQISADKYILCSGGRSYPQTGSTGDGYCWAEQLGHAIIPPAPALNPVKTSEKWVKELQGLSLKNVSLKLFQNGKKQNERFGEMLFTHFGVSGPIVMDMSKNIGALLKKGSVKLILDLKPALDFKKLDKRIQRDFQEFKGRMFKNSLKGLLPLSMIPLIIKLSAIEPEKKVDYISREERNKLVHLLKELELTPTGLLGFNGR
;
A
#
# COMPACT_ATOMS: atom_id res chain seq x y z
N MET A 1 -3.97 7.99 24.42
CA MET A 1 -3.98 6.58 23.95
C MET A 1 -2.71 5.84 24.39
N ILE A 2 -1.50 6.34 24.10
CA ILE A 2 -0.23 5.68 24.51
C ILE A 2 -0.18 5.45 26.03
N GLY A 3 -0.40 6.50 26.83
CA GLY A 3 -0.37 6.38 28.30
C GLY A 3 -1.37 5.38 28.90
N PHE A 4 -2.47 5.07 28.21
CA PHE A 4 -3.42 4.04 28.66
C PHE A 4 -2.83 2.63 28.60
N PHE A 5 -2.07 2.34 27.54
CA PHE A 5 -1.40 1.06 27.35
C PHE A 5 -0.13 0.96 28.21
N GLU A 6 0.63 2.04 28.31
CA GLU A 6 1.84 2.09 29.14
C GLU A 6 1.53 1.93 30.61
N SER A 7 0.46 2.58 31.12
CA SER A 7 0.00 2.38 32.50
C SER A 7 -0.50 0.95 32.78
N ARG A 8 -0.60 0.11 31.75
CA ARG A 8 -1.04 -1.29 31.82
C ARG A 8 0.05 -2.27 31.34
N GLY A 9 1.30 -1.80 31.29
CA GLY A 9 2.47 -2.64 31.07
C GLY A 9 2.86 -2.88 29.61
N VAL A 10 2.18 -2.25 28.65
CA VAL A 10 2.56 -2.34 27.23
C VAL A 10 3.35 -1.09 26.85
N LYS A 11 4.69 -1.22 26.89
CA LYS A 11 5.61 -0.19 26.41
C LYS A 11 5.50 -0.01 24.91
N SER A 12 5.72 1.22 24.46
CA SER A 12 5.65 1.59 23.06
C SER A 12 7.03 1.94 22.49
N LYS A 13 7.21 1.75 21.19
CA LYS A 13 8.34 2.27 20.42
C LYS A 13 7.83 3.03 19.20
N VAL A 14 8.54 4.10 18.83
CA VAL A 14 8.28 4.86 17.61
C VAL A 14 9.19 4.34 16.51
N GLU A 15 8.59 3.92 15.41
CA GLU A 15 9.29 3.52 14.18
C GLU A 15 9.17 4.62 13.11
N GLN A 16 9.88 4.43 11.99
CA GLN A 16 9.89 5.38 10.88
C GLN A 16 8.47 5.78 10.44
N GLY A 17 8.27 7.09 10.22
CA GLY A 17 6.98 7.67 9.84
C GLY A 17 6.02 7.82 11.03
N ASP A 18 6.54 8.06 12.23
CA ASP A 18 5.79 8.28 13.48
C ASP A 18 4.83 7.13 13.85
N ARG A 19 5.13 5.92 13.36
CA ARG A 19 4.33 4.73 13.62
C ARG A 19 4.66 4.19 15.00
N ILE A 20 3.64 4.00 15.83
CA ILE A 20 3.81 3.51 17.19
C ILE A 20 3.46 2.03 17.24
N PHE A 21 4.39 1.23 17.74
CA PHE A 21 4.22 -0.22 17.92
C PHE A 21 4.43 -0.61 19.38
N PRO A 22 3.85 -1.73 19.83
CA PRO A 22 4.29 -2.38 21.06
C PRO A 22 5.80 -2.65 20.96
N GLU A 23 6.55 -2.38 22.02
CA GLU A 23 8.02 -2.55 22.03
C GLU A 23 8.43 -3.97 21.63
N LYS A 24 7.69 -4.99 22.12
CA LYS A 24 7.87 -6.41 21.80
C LYS A 24 7.21 -6.85 20.47
N GLY A 25 6.53 -5.95 19.76
CA GLY A 25 5.90 -6.22 18.47
C GLY A 25 4.68 -7.14 18.48
N ASN A 26 4.08 -7.42 19.65
CA ASN A 26 2.99 -8.38 19.77
C ASN A 26 1.61 -7.71 19.81
N ALA A 27 0.79 -7.94 18.79
CA ALA A 27 -0.60 -7.46 18.75
C ALA A 27 -1.49 -8.09 19.84
N GLN A 28 -1.17 -9.30 20.30
CA GLN A 28 -1.92 -9.98 21.36
C GLN A 28 -1.85 -9.22 22.69
N ASP A 29 -0.75 -8.52 22.97
CA ASP A 29 -0.60 -7.75 24.21
C ASP A 29 -1.62 -6.59 24.27
N ILE A 30 -1.87 -5.94 23.13
CA ILE A 30 -2.89 -4.89 23.00
C ILE A 30 -4.29 -5.45 23.26
N LEU A 31 -4.60 -6.60 22.65
CA LEU A 31 -5.89 -7.28 22.83
C LEU A 31 -6.10 -7.67 24.31
N ASN A 32 -5.09 -8.28 24.94
CA ASN A 32 -5.16 -8.71 26.34
C ASN A 32 -5.42 -7.53 27.29
N VAL A 33 -4.78 -6.39 27.06
CA VAL A 33 -5.02 -5.17 27.85
C VAL A 33 -6.47 -4.70 27.71
N LEU A 34 -7.01 -4.66 26.49
CA LEU A 34 -8.38 -4.23 26.25
C LEU A 34 -9.40 -5.21 26.85
N THR A 35 -9.22 -6.51 26.66
CA THR A 35 -10.09 -7.54 27.24
C THR A 35 -10.08 -7.45 28.76
N LYS A 36 -8.91 -7.34 29.39
CA LYS A 36 -8.80 -7.17 30.84
C LYS A 36 -9.52 -5.91 31.33
N TYR A 37 -9.31 -4.78 30.66
CA TYR A 37 -9.97 -3.52 31.00
C TYR A 37 -11.50 -3.61 30.93
N LEU A 38 -12.04 -4.29 29.91
CA LEU A 38 -13.48 -4.54 29.79
C LEU A 38 -14.00 -5.44 30.91
N THR A 39 -13.27 -6.51 31.26
CA THR A 39 -13.64 -7.41 32.35
C THR A 39 -13.62 -6.70 33.71
N GLU A 40 -12.60 -5.89 34.00
CA GLU A 40 -12.52 -5.07 35.23
C GLU A 40 -13.67 -4.06 35.31
N GLY A 41 -14.06 -3.50 34.16
CA GLY A 41 -15.25 -2.66 34.01
C GLY A 41 -16.58 -3.41 34.07
N LYS A 42 -16.57 -4.73 34.31
CA LYS A 42 -17.75 -5.60 34.34
C LYS A 42 -18.58 -5.54 33.04
N VAL A 43 -17.94 -5.32 31.90
CA VAL A 43 -18.60 -5.31 30.59
C VAL A 43 -18.94 -6.74 30.18
N HIS A 44 -20.20 -6.98 29.81
CA HIS A 44 -20.63 -8.26 29.26
C HIS A 44 -20.27 -8.37 27.78
N ILE A 45 -19.44 -9.35 27.43
CA ILE A 45 -19.01 -9.61 26.05
C ILE A 45 -19.71 -10.86 25.51
N LEU A 46 -20.49 -10.69 24.44
CA LEU A 46 -21.17 -11.78 23.75
C LEU A 46 -20.47 -12.07 22.42
N LEU A 47 -19.65 -13.11 22.38
CA LEU A 47 -19.02 -13.60 21.15
C LEU A 47 -19.96 -14.52 20.37
N ASN A 48 -19.65 -14.76 19.10
CA ASN A 48 -20.48 -15.59 18.20
C ASN A 48 -21.95 -15.14 18.15
N THR A 49 -22.19 -13.86 18.39
CA THR A 49 -23.51 -13.25 18.52
C THR A 49 -23.62 -12.16 17.47
N GLU A 50 -24.11 -12.53 16.29
CA GLU A 50 -24.27 -11.62 15.17
C GLU A 50 -25.54 -10.77 15.35
N VAL A 51 -25.37 -9.45 15.21
CA VAL A 51 -26.51 -8.52 15.05
C VAL A 51 -26.96 -8.57 13.60
N THR A 52 -28.24 -8.83 13.37
CA THR A 52 -28.83 -8.94 12.03
C THR A 52 -29.62 -7.69 11.63
N GLY A 53 -29.95 -6.82 12.59
CA GLY A 53 -30.65 -5.57 12.34
C GLY A 53 -31.14 -4.89 13.62
N PHE A 54 -32.05 -3.93 13.44
CA PHE A 54 -32.59 -3.13 14.53
C PHE A 54 -34.10 -2.94 14.37
N LYS A 55 -34.83 -2.99 15.50
CA LYS A 55 -36.21 -2.51 15.56
C LYS A 55 -36.20 -1.03 15.87
N GLN A 56 -37.01 -0.26 15.16
CA GLN A 56 -37.16 1.18 15.36
C GLN A 56 -38.56 1.52 15.87
N GLU A 57 -38.64 2.37 16.89
CA GLU A 57 -39.88 2.91 17.42
C GLU A 57 -39.71 4.42 17.65
N LYS A 58 -40.64 5.21 17.10
CA LYS A 58 -40.61 6.68 17.21
C LYS A 58 -39.27 7.30 16.79
N GLY A 59 -38.64 6.76 15.74
CA GLY A 59 -37.36 7.23 15.21
C GLY A 59 -36.13 6.89 16.07
N LYS A 60 -36.25 5.94 17.02
CA LYS A 60 -35.14 5.46 17.84
C LYS A 60 -35.01 3.95 17.75
N ILE A 61 -33.78 3.45 17.89
CA ILE A 61 -33.55 2.01 18.06
C ILE A 61 -34.17 1.61 19.40
N SER A 62 -35.15 0.69 19.36
CA SER A 62 -35.71 0.09 20.57
C SER A 62 -35.02 -1.23 20.92
N GLN A 63 -34.60 -1.99 19.90
CA GLN A 63 -34.00 -3.31 20.09
C GLN A 63 -32.95 -3.59 19.00
N ALA A 64 -31.85 -4.24 19.39
CA ALA A 64 -30.95 -4.92 18.47
C ALA A 64 -31.45 -6.36 18.24
N LEU A 65 -31.52 -6.77 16.99
CA LEU A 65 -31.97 -8.10 16.58
C LEU A 65 -30.74 -9.01 16.44
N LEU A 66 -30.76 -10.14 17.12
CA LEU A 66 -29.79 -11.23 16.96
C LEU A 66 -30.47 -12.39 16.22
N ARG A 67 -29.71 -13.44 15.89
CA ARG A 67 -30.28 -14.63 15.20
C ARG A 67 -31.34 -15.37 16.03
N ASP A 68 -31.18 -15.40 17.34
CA ASP A 68 -31.95 -16.21 18.28
C ASP A 68 -32.76 -15.40 19.29
N ARG A 69 -32.42 -14.13 19.49
CA ARG A 69 -33.04 -13.26 20.52
C ARG A 69 -32.93 -11.78 20.16
N GLN A 70 -33.43 -10.93 21.05
CA GLN A 70 -33.39 -9.47 20.92
C GLN A 70 -32.81 -8.85 22.18
N ILE A 71 -32.09 -7.73 22.04
CA ILE A 71 -31.48 -7.00 23.16
C ILE A 71 -31.96 -5.55 23.15
N SER A 72 -32.47 -5.10 24.30
CA SER A 72 -32.89 -3.71 24.52
C SER A 72 -31.82 -2.96 25.32
N ALA A 73 -31.60 -1.70 24.99
CA ALA A 73 -30.67 -0.81 25.69
C ALA A 73 -31.11 0.65 25.53
N ASP A 74 -30.70 1.52 26.45
CA ASP A 74 -30.98 2.96 26.35
C ASP A 74 -30.16 3.65 25.26
N LYS A 75 -28.99 3.09 24.93
CA LYS A 75 -28.02 3.65 23.98
C LYS A 75 -27.38 2.55 23.15
N TYR A 76 -27.21 2.82 21.86
CA TYR A 76 -26.58 1.93 20.89
C TYR A 76 -25.37 2.63 20.27
N ILE A 77 -24.23 1.94 20.24
CA ILE A 77 -22.98 2.41 19.63
C ILE A 77 -22.59 1.42 18.54
N LEU A 78 -22.57 1.88 17.28
CA LEU A 78 -22.25 1.03 16.13
C LEU A 78 -20.73 1.06 15.88
N CYS A 79 -20.07 -0.07 16.12
CA CYS A 79 -18.62 -0.25 15.96
C CYS A 79 -18.26 -1.44 15.05
N SER A 80 -19.05 -1.70 14.00
CA SER A 80 -18.93 -2.89 13.13
C SER A 80 -17.77 -2.86 12.12
N GLY A 81 -16.91 -1.85 12.18
CA GLY A 81 -15.78 -1.69 11.26
C GLY A 81 -16.19 -1.33 9.82
N GLY A 82 -15.28 -1.60 8.87
CA GLY A 82 -15.42 -1.25 7.46
C GLY A 82 -15.85 -2.43 6.57
N ARG A 83 -15.39 -2.41 5.31
CA ARG A 83 -15.60 -3.49 4.33
C ARG A 83 -14.33 -4.27 3.99
N SER A 84 -13.17 -3.82 4.49
CA SER A 84 -11.88 -4.48 4.24
C SER A 84 -11.80 -5.79 5.01
N TYR A 85 -11.22 -6.82 4.39
CA TYR A 85 -11.01 -8.13 5.02
C TYR A 85 -12.30 -8.70 5.64
N PRO A 86 -13.35 -9.00 4.85
CA PRO A 86 -14.62 -9.52 5.39
C PRO A 86 -14.45 -10.80 6.22
N GLN A 87 -13.38 -11.56 6.00
CA GLN A 87 -13.01 -12.73 6.81
C GLN A 87 -12.74 -12.39 8.29
N THR A 88 -12.44 -11.14 8.63
CA THR A 88 -12.28 -10.67 10.02
C THR A 88 -13.58 -10.16 10.64
N GLY A 89 -14.72 -10.30 9.95
CA GLY A 89 -16.05 -9.86 10.42
C GLY A 89 -16.47 -8.46 9.93
N SER A 90 -15.61 -7.73 9.22
CA SER A 90 -15.91 -6.42 8.63
C SER A 90 -16.60 -6.57 7.27
N THR A 91 -17.87 -6.93 7.31
CA THR A 91 -18.76 -7.22 6.17
C THR A 91 -19.41 -5.98 5.56
N GLY A 92 -19.50 -4.90 6.34
CA GLY A 92 -20.15 -3.65 5.94
C GLY A 92 -21.61 -3.50 6.39
N ASP A 93 -22.10 -4.36 7.27
CA ASP A 93 -23.49 -4.32 7.74
C ASP A 93 -23.86 -2.98 8.40
N GLY A 94 -22.91 -2.37 9.12
CA GLY A 94 -23.09 -1.06 9.73
C GLY A 94 -23.42 0.07 8.76
N TYR A 95 -22.99 -0.01 7.49
CA TYR A 95 -23.39 0.97 6.48
C TYR A 95 -24.88 0.85 6.14
N CYS A 96 -25.36 -0.39 5.99
CA CYS A 96 -26.77 -0.68 5.74
C CYS A 96 -27.63 -0.22 6.91
N TRP A 97 -27.23 -0.52 8.14
CA TRP A 97 -27.96 -0.08 9.33
C TRP A 97 -27.98 1.44 9.47
N ALA A 98 -26.86 2.12 9.23
CA ALA A 98 -26.81 3.57 9.27
C ALA A 98 -27.74 4.20 8.22
N GLU A 99 -27.81 3.66 7.01
CA GLU A 99 -28.75 4.09 5.97
C GLU A 99 -30.22 3.88 6.39
N GLN A 100 -30.55 2.72 6.95
CA GLN A 100 -31.90 2.43 7.49
C GLN A 100 -32.29 3.34 8.67
N LEU A 101 -31.32 3.89 9.37
CA LEU A 101 -31.51 4.88 10.44
C LEU A 101 -31.59 6.32 9.92
N GLY A 102 -31.55 6.52 8.59
CA GLY A 102 -31.68 7.82 7.94
C GLY A 102 -30.37 8.57 7.74
N HIS A 103 -29.21 7.93 7.94
CA HIS A 103 -27.91 8.56 7.65
C HIS A 103 -27.55 8.46 6.16
N ALA A 104 -26.94 9.52 5.62
CA ALA A 104 -26.35 9.48 4.30
C ALA A 104 -25.03 8.69 4.32
N ILE A 105 -24.88 7.72 3.43
CA ILE A 105 -23.67 6.91 3.30
C ILE A 105 -22.81 7.42 2.15
N ILE A 106 -21.56 7.79 2.45
CA ILE A 106 -20.55 8.02 1.42
C ILE A 106 -20.09 6.65 0.90
N PRO A 107 -20.22 6.35 -0.41
CA PRO A 107 -19.88 5.03 -0.94
C PRO A 107 -18.45 4.62 -0.58
N PRO A 108 -18.26 3.49 0.15
CA PRO A 108 -16.95 3.06 0.57
C PRO A 108 -16.11 2.64 -0.64
N ALA A 109 -14.85 3.08 -0.67
CA ALA A 109 -13.89 2.75 -1.70
C ALA A 109 -12.63 2.12 -1.09
N PRO A 110 -11.98 1.15 -1.76
CA PRO A 110 -10.71 0.61 -1.31
C PRO A 110 -9.65 1.71 -1.16
N ALA A 111 -8.95 1.71 -0.03
CA ALA A 111 -7.81 2.56 0.27
C ALA A 111 -6.71 1.71 0.93
N LEU A 112 -5.48 2.20 0.92
CA LEU A 112 -4.32 1.43 1.41
C LEU A 112 -4.24 0.05 0.76
N ASN A 113 -4.31 0.03 -0.57
CA ASN A 113 -4.53 -1.19 -1.34
C ASN A 113 -3.42 -1.40 -2.38
N PRO A 114 -2.97 -2.64 -2.62
CA PRO A 114 -2.10 -2.94 -3.75
C PRO A 114 -2.75 -2.53 -5.09
N VAL A 115 -1.93 -2.18 -6.06
CA VAL A 115 -2.34 -1.74 -7.40
C VAL A 115 -1.95 -2.81 -8.41
N LYS A 116 -2.93 -3.29 -9.19
CA LYS A 116 -2.70 -4.20 -10.32
C LYS A 116 -2.11 -3.42 -11.49
N THR A 117 -1.16 -4.02 -12.20
CA THR A 117 -0.53 -3.38 -13.38
C THR A 117 -0.56 -4.32 -14.58
N SER A 118 -0.44 -3.78 -15.80
CA SER A 118 -0.53 -4.58 -17.04
C SER A 118 0.80 -5.24 -17.43
N GLU A 119 1.92 -4.73 -16.92
CA GLU A 119 3.25 -5.14 -17.31
C GLU A 119 3.60 -6.56 -16.84
N LYS A 120 3.84 -7.46 -17.80
CA LYS A 120 4.21 -8.86 -17.50
C LYS A 120 5.51 -8.99 -16.69
N TRP A 121 6.44 -8.06 -16.88
CA TRP A 121 7.73 -8.08 -16.19
C TRP A 121 7.62 -7.82 -14.69
N VAL A 122 6.52 -7.23 -14.21
CA VAL A 122 6.34 -6.93 -12.78
C VAL A 122 6.38 -8.20 -11.93
N LYS A 123 5.79 -9.29 -12.44
CA LYS A 123 5.82 -10.61 -11.79
C LYS A 123 7.24 -11.17 -11.70
N GLU A 124 8.12 -10.87 -12.65
CA GLU A 124 9.53 -11.29 -12.63
C GLU A 124 10.29 -10.68 -11.44
N LEU A 125 9.82 -9.54 -10.92
CA LEU A 125 10.39 -8.86 -9.74
C LEU A 125 9.64 -9.14 -8.44
N GLN A 126 8.68 -10.08 -8.43
CA GLN A 126 7.87 -10.37 -7.25
C GLN A 126 8.73 -10.55 -5.99
N GLY A 127 8.37 -9.85 -4.91
CA GLY A 127 9.07 -9.90 -3.63
C GLY A 127 10.21 -8.89 -3.50
N LEU A 128 10.66 -8.27 -4.60
CA LEU A 128 11.64 -7.20 -4.53
C LEU A 128 11.03 -5.95 -3.88
N SER A 129 11.59 -5.57 -2.74
CA SER A 129 11.30 -4.30 -2.06
C SER A 129 12.34 -3.25 -2.47
N LEU A 130 11.86 -2.13 -2.98
CA LEU A 130 12.65 -0.95 -3.30
C LEU A 130 12.56 0.06 -2.15
N LYS A 131 13.70 0.65 -1.81
CA LYS A 131 13.81 1.73 -0.82
C LYS A 131 14.28 3.01 -1.50
N ASN A 132 13.85 4.15 -0.97
CA ASN A 132 14.24 5.48 -1.45
C ASN A 132 13.91 5.71 -2.94
N VAL A 133 12.72 5.30 -3.37
CA VAL A 133 12.20 5.51 -4.73
C VAL A 133 11.08 6.55 -4.73
N SER A 134 10.85 7.21 -5.86
CA SER A 134 9.68 8.08 -6.05
C SER A 134 8.70 7.44 -7.03
N LEU A 135 7.42 7.47 -6.71
CA LEU A 135 6.33 7.04 -7.57
C LEU A 135 5.44 8.23 -7.90
N LYS A 136 5.32 8.54 -9.18
CA LYS A 136 4.53 9.66 -9.70
C LYS A 136 3.31 9.13 -10.42
N LEU A 137 2.16 9.75 -10.19
CA LEU A 137 0.89 9.41 -10.84
C LEU A 137 0.52 10.50 -11.83
N PHE A 138 0.17 10.08 -13.05
CA PHE A 138 -0.22 10.94 -14.15
C PHE A 138 -1.58 10.53 -14.71
N GLN A 139 -2.34 11.53 -15.14
CA GLN A 139 -3.54 11.37 -15.96
C GLN A 139 -3.54 12.48 -17.02
N ASN A 140 -3.81 12.13 -18.28
CA ASN A 140 -3.83 13.07 -19.42
C ASN A 140 -2.56 13.95 -19.50
N GLY A 141 -1.39 13.34 -19.30
CA GLY A 141 -0.10 14.03 -19.32
C GLY A 141 0.19 14.94 -18.11
N LYS A 142 -0.74 15.12 -17.17
CA LYS A 142 -0.57 15.97 -15.98
C LYS A 142 -0.28 15.14 -14.74
N LYS A 143 0.74 15.55 -13.97
CA LYS A 143 1.08 14.95 -12.67
C LYS A 143 -0.05 15.24 -11.67
N GLN A 144 -0.62 14.18 -11.11
CA GLN A 144 -1.72 14.23 -10.15
C GLN A 144 -1.22 14.08 -8.71
N ASN A 145 -0.22 13.23 -8.51
CA ASN A 145 0.31 12.92 -7.19
C ASN A 145 1.73 12.38 -7.27
N GLU A 146 2.47 12.43 -6.17
CA GLU A 146 3.83 11.90 -6.03
C GLU A 146 4.11 11.48 -4.59
N ARG A 147 4.81 10.35 -4.43
CA ARG A 147 5.30 9.88 -3.12
C ARG A 147 6.71 9.37 -3.22
N PHE A 148 7.48 9.62 -2.18
CA PHE A 148 8.82 9.10 -1.98
C PHE A 148 8.84 8.11 -0.81
N GLY A 149 9.53 6.99 -0.97
CA GLY A 149 9.66 5.99 0.09
C GLY A 149 9.86 4.58 -0.46
N GLU A 150 9.12 3.64 0.12
CA GLU A 150 9.25 2.20 -0.14
C GLU A 150 8.12 1.66 -1.02
N MET A 151 8.50 0.74 -1.91
CA MET A 151 7.62 0.09 -2.87
C MET A 151 7.95 -1.39 -2.98
N LEU A 152 6.96 -2.23 -3.23
CA LEU A 152 7.10 -3.68 -3.35
C LEU A 152 6.51 -4.15 -4.69
N PHE A 153 7.23 -4.98 -5.42
CA PHE A 153 6.67 -5.70 -6.56
C PHE A 153 5.93 -6.97 -6.10
N THR A 154 4.76 -7.21 -6.67
CA THR A 154 3.92 -8.39 -6.40
C THR A 154 3.70 -9.21 -7.68
N HIS A 155 3.06 -10.37 -7.56
CA HIS A 155 2.76 -11.22 -8.71
C HIS A 155 1.72 -10.62 -9.69
N PHE A 156 0.97 -9.60 -9.28
CA PHE A 156 -0.10 -8.97 -10.07
C PHE A 156 0.14 -7.48 -10.35
N GLY A 157 1.18 -6.89 -9.76
CA GLY A 157 1.36 -5.45 -9.78
C GLY A 157 2.29 -4.97 -8.67
N VAL A 158 1.90 -3.90 -7.99
CA VAL A 158 2.77 -3.18 -7.05
C VAL A 158 2.04 -2.90 -5.73
N SER A 159 2.82 -2.82 -4.65
CA SER A 159 2.38 -2.59 -3.28
C SER A 159 3.45 -1.79 -2.53
N GLY A 160 3.40 -1.81 -1.20
CA GLY A 160 4.30 -1.07 -0.33
C GLY A 160 3.72 0.30 0.06
N PRO A 161 4.34 0.96 1.06
CA PRO A 161 3.79 2.16 1.70
C PRO A 161 3.36 3.25 0.71
N ILE A 162 4.21 3.60 -0.26
CA ILE A 162 3.92 4.72 -1.17
C ILE A 162 2.81 4.38 -2.17
N VAL A 163 2.73 3.12 -2.62
CA VAL A 163 1.67 2.65 -3.51
C VAL A 163 0.33 2.63 -2.78
N MET A 164 0.32 2.09 -1.56
CA MET A 164 -0.87 1.97 -0.73
C MET A 164 -1.42 3.35 -0.36
N ASP A 165 -0.57 4.31 0.00
CA ASP A 165 -0.99 5.69 0.28
C ASP A 165 -1.63 6.35 -0.96
N MET A 166 -1.06 6.13 -2.14
CA MET A 166 -1.59 6.66 -3.40
C MET A 166 -2.83 5.91 -3.92
N SER A 167 -3.14 4.72 -3.41
CA SER A 167 -4.09 3.78 -4.02
C SER A 167 -5.50 4.36 -4.17
N LYS A 168 -5.98 5.13 -3.18
CA LYS A 168 -7.29 5.78 -3.23
C LYS A 168 -7.39 6.76 -4.40
N ASN A 169 -6.33 7.55 -4.63
CA ASN A 169 -6.28 8.50 -5.74
C ASN A 169 -6.19 7.78 -7.09
N ILE A 170 -5.37 6.74 -7.18
CA ILE A 170 -5.27 5.87 -8.37
C ILE A 170 -6.63 5.28 -8.72
N GLY A 171 -7.33 4.68 -7.75
CA GLY A 171 -8.65 4.09 -7.95
C GLY A 171 -9.72 5.11 -8.37
N ALA A 172 -9.67 6.33 -7.83
CA ALA A 172 -10.59 7.40 -8.21
C ALA A 172 -10.34 7.89 -9.66
N LEU A 173 -9.08 7.99 -10.07
CA LEU A 173 -8.72 8.42 -11.43
C LEU A 173 -8.98 7.33 -12.47
N LEU A 174 -8.78 6.05 -12.14
CA LEU A 174 -9.09 4.91 -13.01
C LEU A 174 -10.57 4.88 -13.44
N LYS A 175 -11.48 5.34 -12.59
CA LYS A 175 -12.91 5.50 -12.94
C LYS A 175 -13.15 6.57 -14.01
N LYS A 176 -12.22 7.52 -14.18
CA LYS A 176 -12.30 8.64 -15.13
C LYS A 176 -11.52 8.37 -16.42
N GLY A 177 -10.72 7.31 -16.47
CA GLY A 177 -9.90 6.97 -17.64
C GLY A 177 -8.57 6.34 -17.25
N SER A 178 -7.72 6.11 -18.24
CA SER A 178 -6.39 5.53 -18.03
C SER A 178 -5.51 6.45 -17.18
N VAL A 179 -4.61 5.82 -16.43
CA VAL A 179 -3.61 6.50 -15.63
C VAL A 179 -2.25 5.87 -15.87
N LYS A 180 -1.19 6.62 -15.60
CA LYS A 180 0.19 6.17 -15.72
C LYS A 180 0.90 6.37 -14.39
N LEU A 181 1.66 5.36 -13.97
CA LEU A 181 2.64 5.49 -12.90
C LEU A 181 4.04 5.59 -13.50
N ILE A 182 4.85 6.48 -12.95
CA ILE A 182 6.26 6.63 -13.31
C ILE A 182 7.08 6.38 -12.05
N LEU A 183 7.85 5.30 -12.06
CA LEU A 183 8.76 4.92 -10.99
C LEU A 183 10.16 5.48 -11.27
N ASP A 184 10.62 6.33 -10.37
CA ASP A 184 11.97 6.87 -10.33
C ASP A 184 12.80 6.08 -9.31
N LEU A 185 13.77 5.32 -9.80
CA LEU A 185 14.64 4.48 -8.99
C LEU A 185 15.78 5.26 -8.33
N LYS A 186 15.99 6.52 -8.74
CA LYS A 186 17.10 7.38 -8.29
C LYS A 186 16.64 8.81 -8.02
N PRO A 187 15.60 9.04 -7.21
CA PRO A 187 14.98 10.36 -7.05
C PRO A 187 15.92 11.43 -6.48
N ALA A 188 16.97 11.03 -5.74
CA ALA A 188 18.00 11.94 -5.23
C ALA A 188 18.95 12.50 -6.31
N LEU A 189 18.92 11.94 -7.53
CA LEU A 189 19.76 12.35 -8.66
C LEU A 189 18.88 12.89 -9.78
N ASP A 190 19.14 14.14 -10.20
CA ASP A 190 18.61 14.64 -11.47
C ASP A 190 19.25 13.88 -12.65
N PHE A 191 18.69 14.06 -13.85
CA PHE A 191 19.17 13.38 -15.07
C PHE A 191 20.67 13.60 -15.33
N LYS A 192 21.18 14.81 -15.14
CA LYS A 192 22.60 15.13 -15.38
C LYS A 192 23.50 14.46 -14.35
N LYS A 193 23.10 14.45 -13.08
CA LYS A 193 23.83 13.79 -11.99
C LYS A 193 23.82 12.27 -12.15
N LEU A 194 22.68 11.69 -12.55
CA LEU A 194 22.59 10.26 -12.82
C LEU A 194 23.43 9.86 -14.03
N ASP A 195 23.42 10.66 -15.10
CA ASP A 195 24.29 10.46 -16.25
C ASP A 195 25.78 10.44 -15.87
N LYS A 196 26.22 11.43 -15.10
CA LYS A 196 27.60 11.48 -14.57
C LYS A 196 27.92 10.28 -13.69
N ARG A 197 26.97 9.85 -12.86
CA ARG A 197 27.12 8.66 -12.01
C ARG A 197 27.32 7.41 -12.86
N ILE A 198 26.50 7.19 -13.88
CA ILE A 198 26.63 6.03 -14.78
C ILE A 198 27.97 6.06 -15.52
N GLN A 199 28.42 7.23 -16.00
CA GLN A 199 29.74 7.35 -16.63
C GLN A 199 30.87 6.93 -15.68
N ARG A 200 30.82 7.36 -14.41
CA ARG A 200 31.81 6.95 -13.41
C ARG A 200 31.78 5.45 -13.16
N ASP A 201 30.58 4.87 -12.97
CA ASP A 201 30.43 3.44 -12.75
C ASP A 201 30.97 2.65 -13.97
N PHE A 202 30.73 3.11 -15.21
CA PHE A 202 31.31 2.49 -16.41
C PHE A 202 32.85 2.58 -16.47
N GLN A 203 33.47 3.64 -15.94
CA GLN A 203 34.94 3.70 -15.83
C GLN A 203 35.47 2.64 -14.84
N GLU A 204 34.77 2.37 -13.74
CA GLU A 204 35.13 1.29 -12.81
C GLU A 204 35.00 -0.10 -13.45
N PHE A 205 34.07 -0.26 -14.40
CA PHE A 205 33.83 -1.49 -15.15
C PHE A 205 34.49 -1.53 -16.53
N LYS A 206 35.53 -0.71 -16.76
CA LYS A 206 36.23 -0.63 -18.05
C LYS A 206 36.60 -2.02 -18.60
N GLY A 207 36.33 -2.26 -19.88
CA GLY A 207 36.57 -3.53 -20.57
C GLY A 207 35.57 -4.64 -20.25
N ARG A 208 34.65 -4.47 -19.29
CA ARG A 208 33.62 -5.45 -18.92
C ARG A 208 32.37 -5.30 -19.77
N MET A 209 31.62 -6.39 -19.88
CA MET A 209 30.30 -6.43 -20.53
C MET A 209 29.27 -5.61 -19.75
N PHE A 210 28.36 -4.94 -20.46
CA PHE A 210 27.29 -4.11 -19.89
C PHE A 210 26.48 -4.84 -18.81
N LYS A 211 26.13 -6.12 -19.04
CA LYS A 211 25.38 -6.94 -18.09
C LYS A 211 26.03 -7.05 -16.70
N ASN A 212 27.34 -6.86 -16.61
CA ASN A 212 28.12 -6.95 -15.37
C ASN A 212 28.39 -5.58 -14.71
N SER A 213 27.88 -4.48 -15.25
CA SER A 213 28.20 -3.11 -14.83
C SER A 213 27.18 -2.46 -13.88
N LEU A 214 26.00 -3.08 -13.70
CA LEU A 214 24.87 -2.44 -13.01
C LEU A 214 24.75 -2.77 -11.51
N LYS A 215 25.61 -3.65 -10.98
CA LYS A 215 25.52 -4.16 -9.59
C LYS A 215 25.69 -3.09 -8.50
N GLY A 216 26.39 -1.99 -8.78
CA GLY A 216 26.53 -0.86 -7.86
C GLY A 216 25.37 0.14 -7.93
N LEU A 217 24.50 0.00 -8.93
CA LEU A 217 23.41 0.92 -9.21
C LEU A 217 22.04 0.33 -8.87
N LEU A 218 21.87 -0.99 -9.00
CA LEU A 218 20.58 -1.68 -8.91
C LEU A 218 20.65 -2.94 -8.04
N PRO A 219 19.53 -3.34 -7.41
CA PRO A 219 19.38 -4.68 -6.86
C PRO A 219 19.62 -5.75 -7.93
N LEU A 220 20.30 -6.84 -7.56
CA LEU A 220 20.68 -7.91 -8.50
C LEU A 220 19.49 -8.48 -9.28
N SER A 221 18.34 -8.66 -8.63
CA SER A 221 17.11 -9.16 -9.27
C SER A 221 16.52 -8.23 -10.32
N MET A 222 16.84 -6.93 -10.26
CA MET A 222 16.33 -5.92 -11.20
C MET A 222 17.22 -5.76 -12.45
N ILE A 223 18.49 -6.19 -12.38
CA ILE A 223 19.45 -6.04 -13.47
C ILE A 223 18.98 -6.70 -14.77
N PRO A 224 18.49 -7.97 -14.78
CA PRO A 224 18.01 -8.60 -16.01
C PRO A 224 16.91 -7.81 -16.71
N LEU A 225 15.98 -7.24 -15.94
CA LEU A 225 14.91 -6.40 -16.46
C LEU A 225 15.46 -5.13 -17.11
N ILE A 226 16.35 -4.42 -16.41
CA ILE A 226 16.90 -3.15 -16.91
C ILE A 226 17.74 -3.37 -18.16
N ILE A 227 18.51 -4.46 -18.24
CA ILE A 227 19.22 -4.83 -19.47
C ILE A 227 18.22 -5.01 -20.63
N LYS A 228 17.18 -5.83 -20.42
CA LYS A 228 16.13 -6.07 -21.42
C LYS A 228 15.43 -4.79 -21.88
N LEU A 229 15.04 -3.92 -20.94
CA LEU A 229 14.32 -2.68 -21.24
C LEU A 229 15.24 -1.57 -21.81
N SER A 230 16.54 -1.60 -21.53
CA SER A 230 17.49 -0.61 -22.05
C SER A 230 17.74 -0.74 -23.55
N ALA A 231 17.45 -1.92 -24.12
CA ALA A 231 17.81 -2.29 -25.50
C ALA A 231 19.31 -2.16 -25.82
N ILE A 232 20.17 -2.14 -24.79
CA ILE A 232 21.63 -2.22 -24.94
C ILE A 232 22.02 -3.69 -24.97
N GLU A 233 22.85 -4.07 -25.94
CA GLU A 233 23.34 -5.44 -26.05
C GLU A 233 24.06 -5.88 -24.76
N PRO A 234 23.66 -6.99 -24.12
CA PRO A 234 24.19 -7.39 -22.81
C PRO A 234 25.70 -7.60 -22.78
N GLU A 235 26.27 -8.05 -23.89
CA GLU A 235 27.69 -8.43 -24.02
C GLU A 235 28.57 -7.29 -24.55
N LYS A 236 27.95 -6.19 -24.99
CA LYS A 236 28.66 -4.99 -25.41
C LYS A 236 29.52 -4.49 -24.25
N LYS A 237 30.80 -4.19 -24.52
CA LYS A 237 31.67 -3.61 -23.49
C LYS A 237 31.20 -2.19 -23.17
N VAL A 238 31.27 -1.83 -21.89
CA VAL A 238 30.83 -0.51 -21.41
C VAL A 238 31.54 0.65 -22.11
N ASP A 239 32.77 0.44 -22.57
CA ASP A 239 33.59 1.39 -23.33
C ASP A 239 32.95 1.83 -24.65
N TYR A 240 32.13 0.96 -25.25
CA TYR A 240 31.48 1.20 -26.54
C TYR A 240 30.02 1.64 -26.39
N ILE A 241 29.51 1.80 -25.16
CA ILE A 241 28.15 2.31 -24.94
C ILE A 241 28.11 3.78 -25.36
N SER A 242 27.26 4.09 -26.33
CA SER A 242 27.10 5.42 -26.87
C SER A 242 26.43 6.36 -25.86
N ARG A 243 26.58 7.67 -26.08
CA ARG A 243 25.86 8.68 -25.30
C ARG A 243 24.35 8.51 -25.40
N GLU A 244 23.84 8.10 -26.56
CA GLU A 244 22.41 7.88 -26.78
C GLU A 244 21.89 6.68 -25.96
N GLU A 245 22.59 5.55 -26.01
CA GLU A 245 22.27 4.36 -25.21
C GLU A 245 22.30 4.68 -23.71
N ARG A 246 23.33 5.39 -23.27
CA ARG A 246 23.46 5.82 -21.88
C ARG A 246 22.33 6.77 -21.47
N ASN A 247 21.95 7.72 -22.32
CA ASN A 247 20.81 8.60 -22.06
C ASN A 247 19.50 7.80 -21.95
N LYS A 248 19.27 6.81 -22.82
CA LYS A 248 18.10 5.91 -22.72
C LYS A 248 18.09 5.17 -21.39
N LEU A 249 19.24 4.69 -20.92
CA LEU A 249 19.38 4.06 -19.60
C LEU A 249 19.06 5.05 -18.46
N VAL A 250 19.55 6.30 -18.52
CA VAL A 250 19.22 7.35 -17.52
C VAL A 250 17.70 7.54 -17.45
N HIS A 251 17.03 7.71 -18.60
CA HIS A 251 15.58 7.87 -18.67
C HIS A 251 14.85 6.65 -18.14
N LEU A 252 15.24 5.44 -18.53
CA LEU A 252 14.67 4.19 -18.03
C LEU A 252 14.73 4.09 -16.49
N LEU A 253 15.83 4.52 -15.88
CA LEU A 253 16.00 4.47 -14.42
C LEU A 253 15.21 5.54 -13.66
N LYS A 254 14.90 6.66 -14.33
CA LYS A 254 14.14 7.78 -13.74
C LYS A 254 12.65 7.71 -14.05
N GLU A 255 12.29 7.00 -15.11
CA GLU A 255 10.97 7.05 -15.74
C GLU A 255 10.44 5.65 -16.09
N LEU A 256 10.66 4.66 -15.20
CA LEU A 256 10.16 3.31 -15.41
C LEU A 256 8.63 3.31 -15.34
N GLU A 257 7.97 3.11 -16.48
CA GLU A 257 6.52 3.22 -16.59
C GLU A 257 5.80 1.95 -16.11
N LEU A 258 4.66 2.16 -15.46
CA LEU A 258 3.73 1.14 -15.00
C LEU A 258 2.30 1.61 -15.34
N THR A 259 1.44 0.68 -15.75
CA THR A 259 0.07 0.97 -16.18
C THR A 259 -0.91 0.32 -15.21
N PRO A 260 -1.46 1.09 -14.24
CA PRO A 260 -2.49 0.58 -13.35
C PRO A 260 -3.72 0.10 -14.11
N THR A 261 -4.23 -1.07 -13.73
CA THR A 261 -5.47 -1.65 -14.29
C THR A 261 -6.58 -1.76 -13.25
N GLY A 262 -6.25 -1.63 -11.97
CA GLY A 262 -7.22 -1.68 -10.88
C GLY A 262 -6.57 -1.73 -9.51
N LEU A 263 -7.39 -1.62 -8.46
CA LEU A 263 -6.99 -1.97 -7.10
C LEU A 263 -7.31 -3.45 -6.83
N LEU A 264 -6.64 -4.06 -5.87
CA LEU A 264 -6.95 -5.43 -5.43
C LEU A 264 -8.37 -5.54 -4.84
N GLY A 265 -8.87 -4.46 -4.22
CA GLY A 265 -10.21 -4.37 -3.66
C GLY A 265 -10.27 -4.76 -2.19
N PHE A 266 -11.47 -5.04 -1.69
CA PHE A 266 -11.73 -5.28 -0.26
C PHE A 266 -11.27 -6.65 0.25
N ASN A 267 -11.09 -7.62 -0.65
CA ASN A 267 -10.85 -9.03 -0.27
C ASN A 267 -9.39 -9.36 0.05
N GLY A 268 -8.46 -8.42 -0.14
CA GLY A 268 -7.10 -8.48 0.42
C GLY A 268 -6.22 -9.66 0.00
N ARG A 269 -6.57 -10.39 -1.07
CA ARG A 269 -5.79 -11.48 -1.67
C ARG A 269 -5.59 -11.24 -3.15
#